data_AF-A0AA95F379-F1
#
_entry.id   AF-A0AA95F379-F1
#
_cell.length_a   1.000
_cell.length_b   1.000
_cell.length_c   1.000
_cell.angle_alpha   90.00
_cell.angle_beta   90.00
_cell.angle_gamma   90.00
#
_symmetry.space_group_name_H-M   'P 1'
#
loop_
_entity.id
_entity.type
_entity.pdbx_description
1 polymer ?
#
loop_
_entity_poly.entity_id
_entity_poly.type
_entity_poly.pdbx_seq_one_letter_code
_entity_poly.pdbx_strand_id
1 'polypeptide(L)'
;MAKKLGYTLLLLLLVVGSFYLGSVTTEADSGTTPGSVDDPLVTKSYVDKKVAEGGGGGSSGAVSKLEVVTVPLGKTIIVADGGELIVRSGKAIAVSEDANGLSDMTDGLDIAPGKAVATNHLILFPRSGRGVQPDPNQKNGLIVLVRGGYQIK
;
A
#
# COMPACT_ATOMS: atom_id res chain seq x y z
N MET A 1 88.00 -15.17 16.26
CA MET A 1 86.61 -14.84 16.65
C MET A 1 85.83 -14.09 15.56
N ALA A 2 86.46 -13.23 14.74
CA ALA A 2 85.78 -12.44 13.69
C ALA A 2 84.95 -13.25 12.66
N LYS A 3 85.43 -14.43 12.23
CA LYS A 3 84.71 -15.26 11.23
C LYS A 3 83.36 -15.80 11.75
N LYS A 4 83.26 -16.17 13.03
CA LYS A 4 82.01 -16.66 13.64
C LYS A 4 80.97 -15.55 13.79
N LEU A 5 81.42 -14.32 14.06
CA LEU A 5 80.56 -13.14 14.20
C LEU A 5 79.94 -12.71 12.86
N GLY A 6 80.67 -12.89 11.75
CA GLY A 6 80.16 -12.65 10.41
C GLY A 6 79.03 -13.60 10.01
N TYR A 7 79.18 -14.91 10.30
CA TYR A 7 78.14 -15.89 10.01
C TYR A 7 76.87 -15.70 10.85
N THR A 8 77.02 -15.27 12.11
CA THR A 8 75.85 -14.95 12.96
C THR A 8 75.07 -13.74 12.43
N LEU A 9 75.76 -12.71 11.91
CA LEU A 9 75.08 -11.53 11.33
C LEU A 9 74.38 -11.86 10.02
N LEU A 10 74.99 -12.71 9.18
CA LEU A 10 74.40 -13.19 7.92
C LEU A 10 73.14 -14.03 8.17
N LEU A 11 73.17 -14.92 9.17
CA LEU A 11 71.99 -15.72 9.55
C LEU A 11 70.86 -14.84 10.06
N LEU A 12 71.17 -13.80 10.84
CA LEU A 12 70.17 -12.89 11.38
C LEU A 12 69.51 -12.06 10.26
N LEU A 13 70.30 -11.61 9.28
CA LEU A 13 69.77 -10.94 8.08
C LEU A 13 68.88 -11.85 7.23
N LEU A 14 69.25 -13.12 7.08
CA LEU A 14 68.41 -14.10 6.37
C LEU A 14 67.09 -14.34 7.09
N VAL A 15 67.10 -14.46 8.42
CA VAL A 15 65.88 -14.66 9.22
C VAL A 15 64.96 -13.44 9.13
N VAL A 16 65.51 -12.23 9.24
CA VAL A 16 64.71 -10.99 9.15
C VAL A 16 64.17 -10.77 7.73
N GLY A 17 64.96 -11.07 6.69
CA GLY A 17 64.51 -11.01 5.30
C GLY A 17 63.39 -12.02 5.01
N SER A 18 63.50 -13.23 5.56
CA SER A 18 62.46 -14.27 5.45
C SER A 18 61.16 -13.84 6.12
N PHE A 19 61.25 -13.14 7.26
CA PHE A 19 60.10 -12.60 7.96
C PHE A 19 59.42 -11.46 7.17
N TYR A 20 60.20 -10.61 6.49
CA TYR A 20 59.69 -9.54 5.63
C TYR A 20 59.07 -10.03 4.31
N LEU A 21 59.54 -11.16 3.76
CA LEU A 21 58.90 -11.79 2.59
C LEU A 21 57.67 -12.63 2.96
N GLY A 22 57.61 -13.15 4.20
CA GLY A 22 56.47 -13.92 4.71
C GLY A 22 55.25 -13.09 5.13
N SER A 23 55.37 -11.76 5.22
CA SER A 23 54.26 -10.86 5.56
C SER A 23 53.41 -10.43 4.37
N VAL A 24 53.48 -11.14 3.23
CA VAL A 24 52.47 -11.01 2.17
C VAL A 24 51.26 -11.82 2.61
N THR A 25 50.35 -11.14 3.30
CA THR A 25 49.01 -11.67 3.55
C THR A 25 48.27 -11.74 2.21
N THR A 26 48.07 -12.95 1.70
CA THR A 26 47.08 -13.18 0.65
C THR A 26 45.72 -13.11 1.32
N GLU A 27 45.11 -11.93 1.29
CA GLU A 27 43.71 -11.76 1.67
C GLU A 27 42.86 -12.66 0.74
N ALA A 28 42.08 -13.58 1.30
CA ALA A 28 41.09 -14.30 0.52
C ALA A 28 39.97 -13.29 0.18
N ASP A 29 39.88 -12.92 -1.10
CA ASP A 29 38.81 -12.06 -1.61
C ASP A 29 37.47 -12.69 -1.28
N SER A 30 36.79 -12.14 -0.27
CA SER A 30 35.46 -12.55 0.17
C SER A 30 34.39 -11.95 -0.75
N GLY A 31 34.69 -11.90 -2.04
CA GLY A 31 33.83 -11.38 -3.09
C GLY A 31 32.78 -12.42 -3.46
N THR A 32 31.55 -12.15 -3.02
CA THR A 32 30.29 -12.87 -3.28
C THR A 32 29.86 -13.86 -2.20
N THR A 33 29.26 -13.31 -1.15
CA THR A 33 28.32 -14.06 -0.30
C THR A 33 27.16 -14.54 -1.17
N PRO A 34 26.82 -15.85 -1.19
CA PRO A 34 25.68 -16.37 -1.92
C PRO A 34 24.39 -15.62 -1.53
N GLY A 35 23.67 -15.09 -2.51
CA GLY A 35 22.50 -14.21 -2.29
C GLY A 35 22.80 -12.71 -2.26
N SER A 36 24.03 -12.30 -2.61
CA SER A 36 24.37 -10.89 -2.87
C SER A 36 23.81 -10.41 -4.20
N VAL A 37 23.88 -9.10 -4.45
CA VAL A 37 23.46 -8.50 -5.73
C VAL A 37 24.28 -9.01 -6.91
N ASP A 38 25.52 -9.42 -6.67
CA ASP A 38 26.47 -9.93 -7.67
C ASP A 38 26.37 -11.46 -7.86
N ASP A 39 25.73 -12.19 -6.92
CA ASP A 39 25.42 -13.62 -7.02
C ASP A 39 24.04 -13.95 -6.42
N PRO A 40 22.94 -13.68 -7.14
CA PRO A 40 21.60 -13.99 -6.67
C PRO A 40 21.34 -15.50 -6.68
N LEU A 41 20.73 -16.02 -5.61
CA LEU A 41 20.37 -17.44 -5.46
C LEU A 41 19.38 -17.97 -6.53
N VAL A 42 18.80 -17.08 -7.34
CA VAL A 42 17.82 -17.41 -8.37
C VAL A 42 18.25 -16.85 -9.73
N THR A 43 18.05 -17.66 -10.77
CA THR A 43 18.40 -17.22 -12.12
C THR A 43 17.54 -16.03 -12.53
N LYS A 44 18.14 -15.12 -13.32
CA LYS A 44 17.40 -14.03 -13.97
C LYS A 44 16.12 -14.54 -14.66
N SER A 45 16.17 -15.70 -15.30
CA SER A 45 15.00 -16.31 -15.95
C SER A 45 13.87 -16.68 -14.98
N TYR A 46 14.17 -17.10 -13.75
CA TYR A 46 13.16 -17.39 -12.73
C TYR A 46 12.50 -16.10 -12.22
N VAL A 47 13.30 -15.06 -12.00
CA VAL A 47 12.80 -13.72 -11.61
C VAL A 47 11.95 -13.12 -12.72
N ASP A 48 12.47 -13.10 -13.95
CA ASP A 48 11.77 -12.60 -15.13
C ASP A 48 10.47 -13.39 -15.36
N LYS A 49 10.51 -14.72 -15.22
CA LYS A 49 9.33 -15.58 -15.28
C LYS A 49 8.34 -15.22 -14.17
N LYS A 50 8.78 -15.01 -12.93
CA LYS A 50 7.88 -14.63 -11.82
C LYS A 50 7.28 -13.25 -11.99
N VAL A 51 8.03 -12.29 -12.51
CA VAL A 51 7.53 -10.94 -12.84
C VAL A 51 6.52 -11.03 -14.00
N ALA A 52 6.83 -11.80 -15.04
CA ALA A 52 5.93 -12.04 -16.17
C ALA A 52 4.66 -12.84 -15.78
N GLU A 53 4.78 -13.75 -14.81
CA GLU A 53 3.66 -14.51 -14.21
C GLU A 53 2.83 -13.68 -13.21
N GLY A 54 3.14 -12.39 -13.02
CA GLY A 54 2.35 -11.50 -12.14
C GLY A 54 2.81 -11.43 -10.69
N GLY A 55 4.04 -11.86 -10.37
CA GLY A 55 4.67 -11.72 -9.05
C GLY A 55 5.03 -10.29 -8.64
N GLY A 56 4.83 -9.33 -9.53
CA GLY A 56 4.80 -7.89 -9.25
C GLY A 56 3.39 -7.29 -9.40
N GLY A 57 2.36 -8.13 -9.38
CA GLY A 57 0.95 -7.76 -9.46
C GLY A 57 0.43 -7.17 -8.16
N GLY A 58 1.08 -6.11 -7.68
CA GLY A 58 0.31 -5.06 -7.06
C GLY A 58 -0.63 -4.58 -8.15
N SER A 59 -1.87 -5.09 -8.15
CA SER A 59 -2.96 -4.36 -8.78
C SER A 59 -2.80 -2.95 -8.24
N SER A 60 -2.33 -2.01 -9.07
CA SER A 60 -2.65 -0.61 -8.88
C SER A 60 -4.15 -0.56 -9.06
N GLY A 61 -4.88 -1.09 -8.08
CA GLY A 61 -6.31 -1.00 -7.99
C GLY A 61 -6.54 0.48 -8.09
N ALA A 62 -7.14 0.90 -9.21
CA ALA A 62 -7.37 2.30 -9.50
C ALA A 62 -7.94 2.90 -8.22
N VAL A 63 -7.15 3.75 -7.56
CA VAL A 63 -7.56 4.32 -6.28
C VAL A 63 -8.81 5.12 -6.58
N SER A 64 -9.96 4.60 -6.18
CA SER A 64 -11.24 5.25 -6.39
C SER A 64 -11.14 6.63 -5.77
N LYS A 65 -11.14 7.66 -6.62
CA LYS A 65 -11.08 9.04 -6.17
C LYS A 65 -12.39 9.41 -5.50
N LEU A 66 -12.34 10.41 -4.62
CA LEU A 66 -13.54 11.07 -4.15
C LEU A 66 -14.06 12.00 -5.24
N GLU A 67 -15.30 11.81 -5.64
CA GLU A 67 -15.98 12.59 -6.66
C GLU A 67 -17.06 13.47 -6.02
N VAL A 68 -17.13 14.74 -6.44
CA VAL A 68 -18.20 15.65 -6.02
C VAL A 68 -19.40 15.41 -6.92
N VAL A 69 -20.52 15.00 -6.34
CA VAL A 69 -21.73 14.66 -7.07
C VAL A 69 -22.90 15.49 -6.56
N THR A 70 -23.68 16.03 -7.48
CA THR A 70 -24.96 16.68 -7.17
C THR A 70 -26.08 15.68 -7.33
N VAL A 71 -26.91 15.51 -6.31
CA VAL A 71 -28.11 14.66 -6.34
C VAL A 71 -29.35 15.58 -6.38
N PRO A 72 -30.01 15.72 -7.53
CA PRO A 72 -31.19 16.60 -7.65
C PRO A 72 -32.34 16.17 -6.72
N LEU A 73 -33.25 17.10 -6.42
CA LEU A 73 -34.51 16.76 -5.75
C LEU A 73 -35.26 15.64 -6.50
N GLY A 74 -35.83 14.72 -5.73
CA GLY A 74 -36.57 13.57 -6.28
C GLY A 74 -35.69 12.49 -6.92
N LYS A 75 -34.36 12.63 -6.85
CA LYS A 75 -33.39 11.62 -7.31
C LYS A 75 -32.69 10.95 -6.15
N THR A 76 -32.27 9.72 -6.36
CA THR A 76 -31.54 8.93 -5.37
C THR A 76 -30.18 8.54 -5.93
N ILE A 77 -29.12 8.76 -5.16
CA ILE A 77 -27.82 8.15 -5.46
C ILE A 77 -27.73 6.79 -4.78
N ILE A 78 -27.58 5.74 -5.58
CA ILE A 78 -27.34 4.37 -5.11
C ILE A 78 -25.85 4.08 -5.28
N VAL A 79 -25.20 3.72 -4.19
CA VAL A 79 -23.76 3.43 -4.15
C VAL A 79 -23.56 1.92 -4.30
N ALA A 80 -22.53 1.52 -5.03
CA ALA A 80 -22.14 0.12 -5.18
C ALA A 80 -21.64 -0.46 -3.85
N ASP A 81 -21.59 -1.78 -3.77
CA ASP A 81 -21.05 -2.50 -2.62
C ASP A 81 -19.61 -2.09 -2.31
N GLY A 82 -19.34 -1.83 -1.02
CA GLY A 82 -18.04 -1.35 -0.55
C GLY A 82 -17.74 0.11 -0.88
N GLY A 83 -18.67 0.84 -1.51
CA GLY A 83 -18.53 2.27 -1.74
C GLY A 83 -18.75 3.10 -0.48
N GLU A 84 -18.32 4.36 -0.54
CA GLU A 84 -18.37 5.31 0.56
C GLU A 84 -19.00 6.62 0.10
N LEU A 85 -19.77 7.29 0.96
CA LEU A 85 -20.36 8.59 0.68
C LEU A 85 -20.30 9.53 1.89
N ILE A 86 -20.10 10.82 1.64
CA ILE A 86 -20.22 11.89 2.62
C ILE A 86 -21.24 12.90 2.10
N VAL A 87 -22.29 13.17 2.87
CA VAL A 87 -23.23 14.26 2.57
C VAL A 87 -22.57 15.58 2.98
N ARG A 88 -22.26 16.45 2.01
CA ARG A 88 -21.59 17.75 2.26
C ARG A 88 -22.56 18.91 2.37
N SER A 89 -23.71 18.82 1.70
CA SER A 89 -24.77 19.83 1.76
C SER A 89 -26.14 19.22 1.53
N GLY A 90 -27.17 19.81 2.15
CA GLY A 90 -28.55 19.35 2.11
C GLY A 90 -28.90 18.38 3.24
N LYS A 91 -30.19 18.04 3.35
CA LYS A 91 -30.73 17.05 4.29
C LYS A 91 -30.91 15.72 3.56
N ALA A 92 -30.14 14.70 3.93
CA ALA A 92 -30.21 13.40 3.27
C ALA A 92 -31.05 12.40 4.08
N ILE A 93 -31.76 11.53 3.38
CA ILE A 93 -32.51 10.40 3.94
C ILE A 93 -31.92 9.11 3.39
N ALA A 94 -31.70 8.12 4.26
CA ALA A 94 -31.18 6.81 3.91
C ALA A 94 -32.19 6.00 3.08
N VAL A 95 -31.69 5.32 2.06
CA VAL A 95 -32.45 4.42 1.19
C VAL A 95 -31.78 3.05 1.21
N SER A 96 -32.58 1.99 1.37
CA SER A 96 -32.16 0.59 1.25
C SER A 96 -33.31 -0.22 0.64
N GLU A 97 -32.97 -1.23 -0.16
CA GLU A 97 -33.92 -2.23 -0.66
C GLU A 97 -34.25 -3.31 0.39
N ASP A 98 -33.46 -3.40 1.47
CA ASP A 98 -33.65 -4.37 2.56
C ASP A 98 -33.86 -3.67 3.92
N ALA A 99 -34.08 -4.47 4.98
CA ALA A 99 -34.33 -3.96 6.33
C ALA A 99 -33.09 -3.36 7.04
N ASN A 100 -31.89 -3.59 6.52
CA ASN A 100 -30.66 -3.10 7.14
C ASN A 100 -30.32 -1.69 6.62
N GLY A 101 -29.61 -0.93 7.44
CA GLY A 101 -29.28 0.47 7.16
C GLY A 101 -27.98 0.71 6.42
N LEU A 102 -27.54 1.97 6.50
CA LEU A 102 -26.23 2.43 6.08
C LEU A 102 -25.30 2.46 7.28
N SER A 103 -24.04 2.03 7.13
CA SER A 103 -23.11 2.02 8.26
C SER A 103 -22.45 3.38 8.42
N ASP A 104 -22.75 4.09 9.50
CA ASP A 104 -22.10 5.34 9.86
C ASP A 104 -20.78 5.05 10.59
N MET A 105 -19.65 5.31 9.94
CA MET A 105 -18.31 5.06 10.49
C MET A 105 -17.83 6.19 11.41
N THR A 106 -18.59 7.28 11.51
CA THR A 106 -18.28 8.41 12.40
C THR A 106 -18.94 8.22 13.76
N ASP A 107 -20.24 7.90 13.78
CA ASP A 107 -20.99 7.69 15.03
C ASP A 107 -21.10 6.21 15.45
N GLY A 108 -20.72 5.28 14.57
CA GLY A 108 -20.80 3.83 14.84
C GLY A 108 -22.23 3.28 14.84
N LEU A 109 -23.12 3.86 14.03
CA LEU A 109 -24.55 3.53 14.00
C LEU A 109 -24.96 2.87 12.67
N ASP A 110 -25.97 2.00 12.72
CA ASP A 110 -26.69 1.56 11.52
C ASP A 110 -27.86 2.51 11.24
N ILE A 111 -27.75 3.31 10.19
CA ILE A 111 -28.77 4.29 9.79
C ILE A 111 -29.87 3.55 9.04
N ALA A 112 -30.95 3.21 9.74
CA ALA A 112 -32.10 2.52 9.17
C ALA A 112 -32.72 3.28 7.97
N PRO A 113 -33.36 2.57 7.01
CA PRO A 113 -34.01 3.20 5.87
C PRO A 113 -35.06 4.25 6.28
N GLY A 114 -35.12 5.37 5.57
CA GLY A 114 -36.00 6.49 5.89
C GLY A 114 -35.51 7.39 7.04
N LYS A 115 -34.37 7.09 7.67
CA LYS A 115 -33.77 7.97 8.68
C LYS A 115 -32.84 8.99 8.06
N ALA A 116 -32.64 10.10 8.79
CA ALA A 116 -31.73 11.15 8.37
C ALA A 116 -30.28 10.66 8.41
N VAL A 117 -29.52 11.04 7.39
CA VAL A 117 -28.07 10.85 7.33
C VAL A 117 -27.40 12.16 7.72
N ALA A 118 -26.53 12.11 8.72
CA ALA A 118 -25.80 13.28 9.18
C ALA A 118 -24.81 13.78 8.11
N THR A 119 -24.68 15.10 8.01
CA THR A 119 -23.69 15.70 7.11
C THR A 119 -22.29 15.50 7.65
N ASN A 120 -21.32 15.32 6.76
CA ASN A 120 -19.88 15.19 7.07
C ASN A 120 -19.49 13.87 7.74
N HIS A 121 -20.42 12.92 7.84
CA HIS A 121 -20.12 11.59 8.33
C HIS A 121 -19.66 10.70 7.18
N LEU A 122 -18.71 9.82 7.46
CA LEU A 122 -18.29 8.78 6.52
C LEU A 122 -19.30 7.64 6.55
N ILE A 123 -20.07 7.51 5.48
CA ILE A 123 -21.07 6.45 5.33
C ILE A 123 -20.51 5.34 4.44
N LEU A 124 -20.43 4.13 4.99
CA LEU A 124 -20.07 2.92 4.25
C LEU A 124 -21.34 2.23 3.75
N PHE A 125 -21.30 1.75 2.51
CA PHE A 125 -22.39 1.00 1.87
C PHE A 125 -21.99 -0.48 1.78
N PRO A 126 -22.42 -1.34 2.73
CA PRO A 126 -21.91 -2.71 2.82
C PRO A 126 -22.34 -3.60 1.63
N ARG A 127 -23.44 -3.25 0.95
CA ARG A 127 -24.03 -3.97 -0.17
C ARG A 127 -24.68 -3.01 -1.17
N SER A 128 -24.86 -3.47 -2.39
CA SER A 128 -25.62 -2.77 -3.43
C SER A 128 -27.10 -2.56 -3.05
N GLY A 129 -27.78 -1.64 -3.73
CA GLY A 129 -29.19 -1.33 -3.46
C GLY A 129 -29.40 -0.34 -2.32
N ARG A 130 -28.31 0.26 -1.83
CA ARG A 130 -28.31 1.24 -0.73
C ARG A 130 -27.84 2.60 -1.22
N GLY A 131 -28.38 3.66 -0.63
CA GLY A 131 -28.17 5.00 -1.13
C GLY A 131 -28.66 6.09 -0.21
N VAL A 132 -28.60 7.31 -0.72
CA VAL A 132 -29.20 8.47 -0.07
C VAL A 132 -30.02 9.27 -1.07
N GLN A 133 -31.08 9.89 -0.58
CA GLN A 133 -31.89 10.82 -1.35
C GLN A 133 -32.07 12.14 -0.59
N PRO A 134 -32.32 13.26 -1.28
CA PRO A 134 -32.75 14.48 -0.62
C PRO A 134 -34.04 14.22 0.20
N ASP A 135 -34.11 14.73 1.43
CA ASP A 135 -35.36 14.89 2.18
C ASP A 135 -36.42 15.56 1.30
N PRO A 136 -37.59 14.94 1.08
CA PRO A 136 -38.66 15.49 0.24
C PRO A 136 -39.16 16.86 0.69
N ASN A 137 -38.96 17.24 1.96
CA ASN A 137 -39.42 18.51 2.51
C ASN A 137 -38.43 19.67 2.27
N GLN A 138 -37.27 19.42 1.66
CA GLN A 138 -36.30 20.47 1.37
C GLN A 138 -36.45 21.01 -0.06
N LYS A 139 -35.87 22.19 -0.32
CA LYS A 139 -36.00 22.90 -1.61
C LYS A 139 -34.86 22.66 -2.60
N ASN A 140 -33.74 22.13 -2.13
CA ASN A 140 -32.51 21.96 -2.92
C ASN A 140 -32.09 20.48 -2.94
N GLY A 141 -31.30 20.10 -3.93
CA GLY A 141 -30.67 18.78 -3.98
C GLY A 141 -29.57 18.61 -2.91
N LEU A 142 -28.91 17.45 -2.94
CA LEU A 142 -27.72 17.18 -2.14
C LEU A 142 -26.45 17.50 -2.92
N ILE A 143 -25.40 17.88 -2.19
CA ILE A 143 -24.02 17.76 -2.66
C ILE A 143 -23.36 16.68 -1.82
N VAL A 144 -22.80 15.67 -2.48
CA VAL A 144 -22.16 14.53 -1.84
C VAL A 144 -20.74 14.36 -2.36
N LEU A 145 -19.86 13.81 -1.53
CA LEU A 145 -18.62 13.19 -1.97
C LEU A 145 -18.85 11.69 -2.03
N VAL A 146 -18.51 11.04 -3.13
CA VAL A 146 -18.66 9.59 -3.27
C VAL A 146 -17.33 8.97 -3.70
N ARG A 147 -17.04 7.79 -3.17
CA ARG A 147 -15.94 6.94 -3.61
C ARG A 147 -16.49 5.56 -3.96
N GLY A 148 -16.07 5.04 -5.11
CA GLY A 148 -16.57 3.78 -5.64
C GLY A 148 -17.66 3.98 -6.70
N GLY A 149 -18.18 2.87 -7.23
CA GLY A 149 -19.24 2.93 -8.24
C GLY A 149 -20.54 3.49 -7.67
N TYR A 150 -21.28 4.25 -8.47
CA TYR A 150 -22.61 4.76 -8.10
C TYR A 150 -23.49 4.98 -9.32
N GLN A 151 -24.79 5.13 -9.08
CA GLN A 151 -25.80 5.48 -10.09
C GLN A 151 -26.80 6.47 -9.50
N ILE A 152 -27.28 7.42 -10.30
CA ILE A 152 -28.37 8.33 -9.93
C ILE A 152 -29.64 7.88 -10.65
N LYS A 153 -30.73 7.68 -9.91
CA LYS A 153 -32.04 7.29 -10.45
C LYS A 153 -33.13 8.28 -10.08
#